data_AF-A0A7W9DPM3-F1
#
_entry.id   AF-A0A7W9DPM3-F1
#
_cell.length_a   1.000
_cell.length_b   1.000
_cell.length_c   1.000
_cell.angle_alpha   90.00
_cell.angle_beta   90.00
_cell.angle_gamma   90.00
#
_symmetry.space_group_name_H-M   'P 1'
#
loop_
_entity.id
_entity.type
_entity.pdbx_description
1 polymer ?
#
loop_
_entity_poly.entity_id
_entity_poly.type
_entity_poly.pdbx_seq_one_letter_code
_entity_poly.pdbx_strand_id
1 'polypeptide(L)'
;MKDEREYLDALTPVNVSTPQTYDWQAQGPVRRAALRDHDGRLLGHVWTDDLAAAGFLDEEAAGADGVRAGALMWAILRDAYAAGTPASALLDPALYAPDYVLAL
;
A
#
# COMPACT_ATOMS: atom_id res chain seq x y z
N MET A 1 5.23 -35.14 26.88
CA MET A 1 4.07 -34.35 26.42
C MET A 1 4.17 -33.00 27.10
N LYS A 2 4.59 -31.96 26.38
CA LYS A 2 4.62 -30.58 26.89
C LYS A 2 3.27 -29.94 26.55
N ASP A 3 2.70 -29.24 27.52
CA ASP A 3 1.34 -28.69 27.49
C ASP A 3 1.28 -27.50 26.50
N GLU A 4 0.35 -27.57 25.55
CA GLU A 4 0.13 -26.62 24.46
C GLU A 4 -0.32 -25.23 24.96
N ARG A 5 -0.70 -25.12 26.25
CA ARG A 5 -1.12 -23.86 26.89
C ARG A 5 0.04 -22.90 27.19
N GLU A 6 1.27 -23.38 27.21
CA GLU A 6 2.45 -22.52 27.47
C GLU A 6 2.86 -21.70 26.23
N TYR A 7 2.37 -22.05 25.04
CA TYR A 7 2.64 -21.34 23.78
C TYR A 7 1.77 -20.09 23.56
N LEU A 8 0.63 -19.98 24.26
CA LEU A 8 -0.33 -18.88 24.05
C LEU A 8 -0.01 -17.63 24.89
N ASP A 9 0.86 -17.73 25.90
CA ASP A 9 1.27 -16.59 26.75
C ASP A 9 2.32 -15.68 26.07
N ALA A 10 2.87 -16.08 24.92
CA ALA A 10 3.86 -15.29 24.18
C ALA A 10 3.26 -14.28 23.16
N LEU A 11 1.93 -14.18 23.06
CA LEU A 11 1.25 -13.28 22.11
C LEU A 11 0.83 -11.95 22.76
N THR A 12 1.66 -11.40 23.65
CA THR A 12 1.47 -10.00 24.05
C THR A 12 1.85 -9.11 22.86
N PRO A 13 0.95 -8.24 22.37
CA PRO A 13 1.29 -7.32 21.29
C PRO A 13 2.42 -6.40 21.74
N VAL A 14 3.58 -6.50 21.09
CA VAL A 14 4.66 -5.53 21.29
C VAL A 14 4.19 -4.22 20.68
N ASN A 15 3.93 -3.22 21.52
CA ASN A 15 3.66 -1.87 21.05
C ASN A 15 4.98 -1.22 20.62
N VAL A 16 5.29 -1.31 19.34
CA VAL A 16 6.41 -0.61 18.71
C VAL A 16 5.93 0.77 18.25
N SER A 17 6.26 1.79 19.04
CA SER A 17 6.23 3.18 18.57
C SER A 17 7.58 3.53 17.97
N THR A 18 7.70 3.43 16.65
CA THR A 18 8.82 4.00 15.90
C THR A 18 8.37 5.31 15.23
N PRO A 19 9.25 6.33 15.13
CA PRO A 19 8.95 7.53 14.37
C PRO A 19 8.64 7.13 12.92
N GLN A 20 7.48 7.54 12.44
CA GLN A 20 6.92 7.10 11.16
C GLN A 20 7.60 7.84 10.00
N THR A 21 8.81 7.44 9.66
CA THR A 21 9.49 7.88 8.43
C THR A 21 9.49 6.72 7.44
N TYR A 22 8.88 6.89 6.28
CA TYR A 22 8.88 5.86 5.24
C TYR A 22 10.30 5.61 4.77
N ASP A 23 10.69 4.34 4.71
CA ASP A 23 11.95 3.91 4.10
C ASP A 23 11.74 3.77 2.59
N TRP A 24 12.73 4.11 1.77
CA TRP A 24 12.61 4.04 0.30
C TRP A 24 12.72 2.60 -0.23
N GLN A 25 13.11 1.66 0.64
CA GLN A 25 13.13 0.23 0.36
C GLN A 25 12.03 -0.48 1.16
N ALA A 26 11.32 -1.41 0.50
CA ALA A 26 10.43 -2.34 1.18
C ALA A 26 11.23 -3.18 2.19
N GLN A 27 10.75 -3.26 3.43
CA GLN A 27 11.39 -4.02 4.50
C GLN A 27 10.84 -5.46 4.61
N GLY A 28 10.05 -5.92 3.63
CA GLY A 28 9.36 -7.20 3.66
C GLY A 28 8.64 -7.58 2.36
N PRO A 29 7.79 -8.63 2.39
CA PRO A 29 6.99 -9.03 1.25
C PRO A 29 6.05 -7.91 0.81
N VAL A 30 5.91 -7.72 -0.50
CA VAL A 30 5.11 -6.64 -1.08
C VAL A 30 3.74 -7.18 -1.52
N ARG A 31 2.67 -6.54 -1.04
CA ARG A 31 1.32 -6.68 -1.58
C ARG A 31 1.09 -5.67 -2.68
N ARG A 32 0.29 -6.04 -3.68
CA ARG A 32 -0.01 -5.21 -4.84
C ARG A 32 -1.48 -5.26 -5.17
N ALA A 33 -2.00 -4.15 -5.67
CA ALA A 33 -3.34 -4.04 -6.20
C ALA A 33 -3.30 -3.35 -7.56
N ALA A 34 -4.10 -3.83 -8.51
CA ALA A 34 -4.20 -3.25 -9.83
C ALA A 34 -5.02 -1.96 -9.77
N LEU A 35 -4.47 -0.86 -10.28
CA LEU A 35 -5.19 0.39 -10.49
C LEU A 35 -5.75 0.42 -11.92
N ARG A 36 -7.06 0.61 -12.04
CA ARG A 36 -7.77 0.61 -13.32
C ARG A 36 -8.61 1.87 -13.50
N ASP A 37 -8.83 2.26 -14.74
CA ASP A 37 -9.91 3.21 -15.07
C ASP A 37 -11.30 2.55 -14.99
N HIS A 38 -12.34 3.33 -15.24
CA HIS A 38 -13.72 2.86 -15.23
C HIS A 38 -14.06 1.86 -16.35
N ASP A 39 -13.30 1.88 -17.43
CA ASP A 39 -13.43 0.91 -18.53
C ASP A 39 -12.68 -0.40 -18.24
N GLY A 40 -12.03 -0.48 -17.07
CA GLY A 40 -11.29 -1.64 -16.60
C GLY A 40 -9.88 -1.76 -17.18
N ARG A 41 -9.37 -0.74 -17.90
CA ARG A 41 -8.01 -0.72 -18.43
C ARG A 41 -7.02 -0.60 -17.28
N LEU A 42 -5.96 -1.41 -17.33
CA LEU A 42 -4.88 -1.36 -16.36
C LEU A 42 -4.03 -0.10 -16.57
N LEU A 43 -3.85 0.67 -15.51
CA LEU A 43 -3.03 1.90 -15.51
C LEU A 43 -1.71 1.70 -14.75
N GLY A 44 -1.68 0.75 -13.82
CA GLY A 44 -0.50 0.41 -13.04
C GLY A 44 -0.86 -0.37 -11.79
N HIS A 45 0.06 -0.43 -10.84
CA HIS A 45 -0.10 -1.16 -9.58
C HIS A 45 0.30 -0.28 -8.40
N VAL A 46 -0.59 -0.18 -7.41
CA VAL A 46 -0.24 0.31 -6.09
C VAL A 46 0.36 -0.86 -5.32
N TRP A 47 1.40 -0.61 -4.54
CA TRP A 47 2.03 -1.63 -3.73
C TRP A 47 2.42 -1.11 -2.35
N THR A 48 2.50 -2.02 -1.37
CA THR A 48 3.00 -1.75 -0.01
C THR A 48 3.70 -2.97 0.58
N ASP A 49 4.64 -2.76 1.49
CA ASP A 49 5.24 -3.80 2.34
C ASP A 49 4.49 -4.02 3.68
N ASP A 50 3.31 -3.39 3.83
CA ASP A 50 2.47 -3.33 5.04
C ASP A 50 3.13 -2.67 6.27
N LEU A 51 4.39 -2.23 6.18
CA LEU A 51 5.18 -1.74 7.31
C LEU A 51 5.50 -0.25 7.16
N ALA A 52 6.35 0.09 6.19
CA ALA A 52 7.00 1.38 6.11
C ALA A 52 7.18 1.90 4.68
N ALA A 53 6.77 1.14 3.66
CA ALA A 53 6.92 1.54 2.28
C ALA A 53 5.65 1.27 1.46
N ALA A 54 5.38 2.20 0.55
CA ALA A 54 4.39 2.04 -0.49
C ALA A 54 4.76 2.86 -1.71
N GLY A 55 4.23 2.47 -2.86
CA GLY A 55 4.55 3.13 -4.11
C GLY A 55 3.56 2.79 -5.21
N PHE A 56 3.82 3.38 -6.37
CA PHE A 56 3.11 3.10 -7.60
C PHE A 56 4.09 2.60 -8.66
N LEU A 57 3.67 1.63 -9.45
CA LEU A 57 4.37 1.13 -10.63
C LEU A 57 3.47 1.32 -11.84
N ASP A 58 3.86 2.21 -12.75
CA ASP A 58 3.12 2.49 -13.98
C ASP A 58 3.05 1.25 -14.90
N GLU A 59 1.94 1.09 -15.62
CA GLU A 59 1.83 0.14 -16.72
C GLU A 59 2.24 0.83 -18.03
N GLU A 60 3.33 0.40 -18.68
CA GLU A 60 3.85 1.07 -19.87
C GLU A 60 2.81 1.14 -21.00
N ALA A 61 1.99 0.10 -21.16
CA ALA A 61 0.91 0.05 -22.15
C ALA A 61 -0.23 1.06 -21.88
N ALA A 62 -0.31 1.64 -20.67
CA ALA A 62 -1.26 2.69 -20.35
C ALA A 62 -0.87 4.04 -20.97
N GLY A 63 0.41 4.23 -21.33
CA GLY A 63 0.91 5.45 -21.97
C GLY A 63 0.59 6.71 -21.17
N ALA A 64 0.05 7.74 -21.84
CA ALA A 64 -0.25 9.03 -21.20
C ALA A 64 -1.29 8.93 -20.09
N ASP A 65 -2.21 7.96 -20.13
CA ASP A 65 -3.18 7.72 -19.06
C ASP A 65 -2.49 7.18 -17.80
N GLY A 66 -1.54 6.25 -17.98
CA GLY A 66 -0.71 5.72 -16.90
C GLY A 66 0.09 6.82 -16.21
N VAL A 67 0.76 7.68 -16.99
CA VAL A 67 1.54 8.82 -16.44
C VAL A 67 0.66 9.77 -15.62
N ARG A 68 -0.56 10.06 -16.09
CA ARG A 68 -1.51 10.90 -15.33
C ARG A 68 -1.94 10.23 -14.03
N ALA A 69 -2.27 8.94 -14.08
CA ALA A 69 -2.62 8.16 -12.90
C ALA A 69 -1.45 8.15 -11.91
N GLY A 70 -0.23 7.87 -12.37
CA GLY A 70 0.97 7.87 -11.55
C GLY A 70 1.21 9.21 -10.84
N ALA A 71 1.03 10.34 -11.53
CA ALA A 71 1.14 11.66 -10.90
C ALA A 71 0.12 11.85 -9.75
N LEU A 72 -1.13 11.41 -9.94
CA LEU A 72 -2.13 11.44 -8.87
C LEU A 72 -1.76 10.48 -7.73
N MET A 73 -1.30 9.27 -8.04
CA MET A 73 -0.95 8.28 -7.03
C MET A 73 0.19 8.79 -6.14
N TRP A 74 1.22 9.39 -6.74
CA TRP A 74 2.30 10.01 -5.96
C TRP A 74 1.83 11.16 -5.07
N ALA A 75 0.82 11.93 -5.49
CA ALA A 75 0.22 12.95 -4.64
C ALA A 75 -0.53 12.32 -3.44
N ILE A 76 -1.36 11.30 -3.68
CA ILE A 76 -2.09 10.58 -2.62
C ILE A 76 -1.12 9.96 -1.61
N LEU A 77 -0.09 9.25 -2.09
CA LEU A 77 0.92 8.60 -1.25
C LEU A 77 1.68 9.61 -0.39
N ARG A 78 2.04 10.76 -0.97
CA ARG A 78 2.71 11.84 -0.23
C ARG A 78 1.80 12.44 0.84
N ASP A 79 0.54 12.67 0.52
CA ASP A 79 -0.41 13.28 1.46
C ASP A 79 -0.74 12.30 2.60
N ALA A 80 -0.87 11.00 2.30
CA ALA A 80 -1.01 9.94 3.29
C ALA A 80 0.22 9.82 4.20
N TYR A 81 1.44 9.94 3.64
CA TYR A 81 2.67 10.00 4.43
C TYR A 81 2.63 11.16 5.42
N ALA A 82 2.31 12.36 4.93
CA ALA A 82 2.28 13.57 5.73
C ALA A 82 1.23 13.50 6.85
N ALA A 83 0.15 12.74 6.64
CA ALA A 83 -0.90 12.50 7.63
C ALA A 83 -0.56 11.37 8.63
N GLY A 84 0.56 10.65 8.45
CA GLY A 84 0.92 9.51 9.30
C GLY A 84 0.08 8.26 9.05
N THR A 85 -0.49 8.13 7.86
CA THR A 85 -1.27 6.94 7.48
C THR A 85 -0.33 5.72 7.39
N PRO A 86 -0.67 4.57 8.00
CA PRO A 86 0.10 3.35 7.84
C PRO A 86 0.18 2.91 6.37
N ALA A 87 1.32 2.37 5.92
CA ALA A 87 1.50 1.96 4.53
C ALA A 87 0.49 0.89 4.09
N SER A 88 0.11 -0.02 5.00
CA SER A 88 -0.92 -1.05 4.77
C SER A 88 -2.30 -0.50 4.41
N ALA A 89 -2.63 0.73 4.84
CA ALA A 89 -3.90 1.37 4.51
C ALA A 89 -3.95 1.88 3.07
N LEU A 90 -2.83 1.95 2.36
CA LEU A 90 -2.77 2.45 0.99
C LEU A 90 -3.36 1.47 -0.04
N LEU A 91 -3.72 0.25 0.37
CA LEU A 91 -4.51 -0.66 -0.46
C LEU A 91 -6.02 -0.54 -0.22
N ASP A 92 -6.48 0.52 0.46
CA ASP A 92 -7.91 0.84 0.57
C ASP A 92 -8.43 1.45 -0.75
N PRO A 93 -9.38 0.81 -1.45
CA PRO A 93 -9.98 1.36 -2.67
C PRO A 93 -10.62 2.74 -2.50
N ALA A 94 -11.07 3.10 -1.30
CA ALA A 94 -11.71 4.39 -1.04
C ALA A 94 -10.77 5.58 -1.25
N LEU A 95 -9.45 5.37 -1.19
CA LEU A 95 -8.45 6.42 -1.44
C LEU A 95 -8.36 6.83 -2.91
N TYR A 96 -8.83 5.98 -3.82
CA TYR A 96 -8.70 6.14 -5.26
C TYR A 96 -10.02 6.47 -5.95
N ALA A 97 -11.14 6.25 -5.24
CA ALA A 97 -12.46 6.62 -5.71
C ALA A 97 -12.69 8.14 -5.63
N PRO A 98 -13.51 8.72 -6.53
CA PRO A 98 -14.19 8.06 -7.63
C PRO A 98 -13.32 7.88 -8.88
N ASP A 99 -12.12 8.46 -8.93
CA ASP A 99 -11.36 8.62 -10.17
C ASP A 99 -10.81 7.31 -10.75
N TYR A 100 -10.54 6.34 -9.89
CA TYR A 100 -9.99 5.04 -10.26
C TYR A 100 -10.57 3.90 -9.44
N VAL A 101 -10.38 2.68 -9.96
CA VAL A 101 -10.76 1.43 -9.29
C VAL A 101 -9.49 0.69 -8.87
N LEU A 102 -9.37 0.41 -7.57
CA LEU A 102 -8.33 -0.46 -7.04
C LEU A 102 -8.85 -1.89 -6.87
N ALA A 103 -8.22 -2.85 -7.53
CA ALA A 103 -8.57 -4.28 -7.48
C ALA A 103 -7.46 -5.08 -6.77
N LEU A 104 -7.83 -5.73 -5.64
CA LEU A 104 -6.97 -6.57 -4.81
C LEU A 104 -6.78 -7.98 -5.39
#